data_AF-A0A081DBS6-F1
#
_entry.id   AF-A0A081DBS6-F1
#
_cell.length_a   1.000
_cell.length_b   1.000
_cell.length_c   1.000
_cell.angle_alpha   90.00
_cell.angle_beta   90.00
_cell.angle_gamma   90.00
#
_symmetry.space_group_name_H-M   'P 1'
#
loop_
_entity.id
_entity.type
_entity.pdbx_description
1 polymer ?
#
loop_
_entity_poly.entity_id
_entity_poly.type
_entity_poly.pdbx_seq_one_letter_code
_entity_poly.pdbx_strand_id
1 'polypeptide(L)'
;MTYGGQWSLSNNHAVGGGLHYWNGISRLNNQSTLNMLTLDNNRQSWATIGLSDQFARHMGVYFKGKFDRLQYRVAINEALTNGLDVNGIPAVDDATYNGREILGSKDAGKNYAGYFDYHFLDQESNFLPYKVGSYLGGKEVFNIGAGFFYHPNGSVSLDDNNDFQGEDVAIFAVDAFYDAPVGDKGAAITAYATYQNNDYGTNFTLGQTYETGSMLYGHVGYVLPSENTNLKIQPYLSLSSRSIDAIDDNATRYGIGGNLYLSGHNSKISLEYSNQKYGNLDAVGTLTLQAMIYL
;
A
#
# COMPACT_ATOMS: atom_id res chain seq x y z
N MET A 1 -10.68 16.92 5.65
CA MET A 1 -9.82 18.08 5.98
C MET A 1 -8.37 17.63 5.95
N THR A 2 -7.58 18.11 5.01
CA THR A 2 -6.13 18.00 5.02
C THR A 2 -5.59 19.17 5.83
N TYR A 3 -4.95 18.91 6.97
CA TYR A 3 -4.27 19.94 7.75
C TYR A 3 -2.88 20.15 7.13
N GLY A 4 -2.81 20.91 6.04
CA GLY A 4 -1.57 21.13 5.31
C GLY A 4 -1.69 22.10 4.13
N GLY A 5 -0.55 22.57 3.65
CA GLY A 5 -0.43 23.50 2.53
C GLY A 5 0.48 22.94 1.44
N GLN A 6 0.28 23.38 0.20
CA GLN A 6 1.14 23.05 -0.94
C GLN A 6 1.54 24.33 -1.66
N TRP A 7 2.81 24.43 -2.03
CA TRP A 7 3.36 25.46 -2.88
C TRP A 7 3.85 24.85 -4.21
N SER A 8 3.33 25.37 -5.32
CA SER A 8 3.77 24.98 -6.66
C SER A 8 5.09 25.68 -6.99
N LEU A 9 6.15 24.91 -7.21
CA LEU A 9 7.46 25.42 -7.65
C LEU A 9 7.47 25.64 -9.17
N SER A 10 6.72 24.82 -9.90
CA SER A 10 6.46 24.94 -11.34
C SER A 10 5.16 24.20 -11.68
N ASN A 11 4.84 24.08 -12.97
CA ASN A 11 3.71 23.27 -13.44
C ASN A 11 3.84 21.77 -13.10
N ASN A 12 5.06 21.27 -12.92
CA ASN A 12 5.32 19.84 -12.72
C ASN A 12 5.89 19.50 -11.34
N HIS A 13 6.22 20.49 -10.52
CA HIS A 13 6.90 20.28 -9.24
C HIS A 13 6.23 21.08 -8.13
N ALA A 14 6.00 20.43 -7.00
CA ALA A 14 5.42 21.05 -5.82
C ALA A 14 6.09 20.54 -4.55
N VAL A 15 6.13 21.42 -3.56
CA VAL A 15 6.47 21.09 -2.17
C VAL A 15 5.23 21.35 -1.32
N GLY A 16 5.00 20.54 -0.30
CA GLY A 16 3.96 20.81 0.66
C GLY A 16 4.30 20.23 2.02
N GLY A 17 3.48 20.55 3.00
CA GLY A 17 3.68 20.05 4.36
C GLY A 17 2.40 20.06 5.17
N GLY A 18 2.46 19.42 6.33
CA GLY A 18 1.34 19.13 7.21
C GLY A 18 1.03 17.63 7.25
N LEU A 19 -0.19 17.29 7.67
CA LEU A 19 -0.66 15.91 7.69
C LEU A 19 -1.02 15.45 6.26
N HIS A 20 -0.20 14.58 5.67
CA HIS A 20 -0.28 14.24 4.24
C HIS A 20 -0.25 12.74 3.95
N TYR A 21 -0.71 12.35 2.75
CA TYR A 21 -0.81 10.96 2.28
C TYR A 21 0.23 10.63 1.20
N TRP A 22 1.29 11.42 1.03
CA TRP A 22 2.33 11.16 0.03
C TRP A 22 3.26 10.03 0.49
N ASN A 23 2.80 8.79 0.30
CA ASN A 23 3.46 7.58 0.77
C ASN A 23 4.42 7.01 -0.28
N GLY A 24 5.45 6.32 0.19
CA GLY A 24 6.55 5.84 -0.64
C GLY A 24 6.40 4.45 -1.23
N ILE A 25 5.96 3.45 -0.47
CA ILE A 25 6.50 2.11 -0.79
C ILE A 25 6.05 1.58 -2.17
N SER A 26 4.74 1.59 -2.46
CA SER A 26 4.21 1.08 -3.73
C SER A 26 2.95 1.84 -4.19
N ARG A 27 2.42 1.46 -5.36
CA ARG A 27 1.08 1.87 -5.81
C ARG A 27 0.01 1.51 -4.78
N LEU A 28 0.10 0.35 -4.12
CA LEU A 28 -0.90 -0.08 -3.14
C LEU A 28 -0.89 0.77 -1.87
N ASN A 29 0.26 1.33 -1.47
CA ASN A 29 0.37 2.31 -0.39
C ASN A 29 -0.20 3.69 -0.75
N ASN A 30 -0.63 3.84 -1.99
CA ASN A 30 -1.22 5.07 -2.50
C ASN A 30 -2.59 4.76 -3.13
N GLN A 31 -3.17 3.57 -2.95
CA GLN A 31 -4.36 3.18 -3.72
C GLN A 31 -5.59 3.99 -3.32
N SER A 32 -6.34 4.44 -4.33
CA SER A 32 -7.65 5.05 -4.14
C SER A 32 -8.70 3.99 -3.78
N THR A 33 -9.41 4.20 -2.68
CA THR A 33 -10.53 3.34 -2.24
C THR A 33 -11.74 3.41 -3.17
N LEU A 34 -11.87 4.48 -3.96
CA LEU A 34 -13.03 4.71 -4.83
C LEU A 34 -13.06 3.83 -6.08
N ASN A 35 -11.92 3.24 -6.47
CA ASN A 35 -11.76 2.59 -7.77
C ASN A 35 -10.87 1.35 -7.70
N MET A 36 -10.88 0.66 -6.55
CA MET A 36 -10.22 -0.63 -6.38
C MET A 36 -10.84 -1.68 -7.32
N LEU A 37 -9.98 -2.50 -7.94
CA LEU A 37 -10.39 -3.69 -8.65
C LEU A 37 -10.88 -4.76 -7.69
N THR A 38 -10.04 -5.15 -6.73
CA THR A 38 -10.41 -6.10 -5.67
C THR A 38 -11.40 -5.47 -4.70
N LEU A 39 -12.03 -6.30 -3.86
CA LEU A 39 -13.00 -5.84 -2.87
C LEU A 39 -12.40 -4.80 -1.90
N ASP A 40 -11.15 -5.01 -1.52
CA ASP A 40 -10.36 -4.13 -0.66
C ASP A 40 -8.89 -4.14 -1.13
N ASN A 41 -8.07 -3.28 -0.54
CA ASN A 41 -6.62 -3.31 -0.70
C ASN A 41 -6.03 -4.60 -0.10
N ASN A 42 -4.90 -5.06 -0.63
CA ASN A 42 -4.10 -6.08 0.04
C ASN A 42 -3.48 -5.53 1.31
N ARG A 43 -4.08 -5.84 2.46
CA ARG A 43 -3.81 -5.21 3.77
C ARG A 43 -2.33 -5.12 4.15
N GLN A 44 -1.54 -6.14 3.83
CA GLN A 44 -0.11 -6.23 4.15
C GLN A 44 0.75 -5.27 3.33
N SER A 45 0.23 -4.72 2.23
CA SER A 45 0.94 -3.66 1.48
C SER A 45 1.01 -2.38 2.31
N TRP A 46 0.02 -2.09 3.16
CA TRP A 46 0.01 -0.96 4.08
C TRP A 46 0.97 -1.16 5.26
N ALA A 47 2.26 -1.07 4.97
CA ALA A 47 3.34 -1.44 5.87
C ALA A 47 3.46 -0.55 7.12
N THR A 48 3.08 0.72 7.04
CA THR A 48 3.28 1.68 8.13
C THR A 48 2.00 2.09 8.85
N ILE A 49 0.84 1.67 8.33
CA ILE A 49 -0.45 2.26 8.71
C ILE A 49 -0.67 2.12 10.21
N GLY A 50 -0.78 3.23 10.94
CA GLY A 50 -0.94 3.16 12.40
C GLY A 50 0.31 2.80 13.21
N LEU A 51 1.43 2.39 12.61
CA LEU A 51 2.70 2.19 13.32
C LEU A 51 3.42 3.54 13.50
N SER A 52 3.82 4.17 12.40
CA SER A 52 4.49 5.47 12.42
C SER A 52 3.61 6.62 11.94
N ASP A 53 2.37 6.34 11.52
CA ASP A 53 1.45 7.27 10.87
C ASP A 53 0.02 7.26 11.43
N GLN A 54 -0.74 8.32 11.15
CA GLN A 54 -2.15 8.42 11.51
C GLN A 54 -3.06 8.00 10.34
N PHE A 55 -3.30 6.69 10.21
CA PHE A 55 -4.11 6.09 9.14
C PHE A 55 -3.59 6.46 7.74
N ALA A 56 -2.36 6.04 7.44
CA ALA A 56 -1.59 6.25 6.22
C ALA A 56 -1.26 7.72 5.94
N ARG A 57 -1.25 8.56 7.00
CA ARG A 57 -0.86 9.95 6.92
C ARG A 57 0.20 10.30 7.94
N HIS A 58 1.33 10.79 7.46
CA HIS A 58 2.38 11.35 8.30
C HIS A 58 2.25 12.86 8.42
N MET A 59 2.70 13.39 9.56
CA MET A 59 2.97 14.82 9.70
C MET A 59 4.37 15.08 9.15
N GLY A 60 4.49 15.90 8.10
CA GLY A 60 5.78 16.04 7.44
C GLY A 60 5.83 17.09 6.35
N VAL A 61 6.91 17.01 5.57
CA VAL A 61 7.12 17.78 4.33
C VAL A 61 7.30 16.78 3.21
N TYR A 62 6.62 17.02 2.09
CA TYR A 62 6.73 16.22 0.89
C TYR A 62 7.15 17.06 -0.31
N PHE A 63 7.83 16.41 -1.24
CA PHE A 63 8.12 16.92 -2.56
C PHE A 63 7.57 15.94 -3.58
N LYS A 64 6.89 16.48 -4.59
CA LYS A 64 6.34 15.65 -5.66
C LYS A 64 6.49 16.33 -6.99
N GLY A 65 6.48 15.53 -8.03
CA GLY A 65 6.45 16.05 -9.36
C GLY A 65 6.61 14.99 -10.42
N LYS A 66 7.01 15.44 -11.59
CA LYS A 66 7.39 14.56 -12.70
C LYS A 66 8.44 15.20 -13.60
N PHE A 67 9.30 14.37 -14.15
CA PHE A 67 10.21 14.69 -15.24
C PHE A 67 9.78 13.87 -16.45
N ASP A 68 9.12 14.51 -17.41
CA ASP A 68 8.46 13.83 -18.54
C ASP A 68 7.57 12.67 -18.07
N ARG A 69 7.97 11.42 -18.32
CA ARG A 69 7.24 10.19 -17.98
C ARG A 69 7.60 9.61 -16.61
N LEU A 70 8.64 10.12 -15.96
CA LEU A 70 9.03 9.70 -14.61
C LEU A 70 8.34 10.58 -13.57
N GLN A 71 7.38 10.02 -12.85
CA GLN A 71 6.75 10.65 -11.69
C GLN A 71 7.53 10.31 -10.42
N TYR A 72 7.60 11.25 -9.48
CA TYR A 72 8.19 11.03 -8.16
C TYR A 72 7.37 11.67 -7.05
N ARG A 73 7.47 11.08 -5.86
CA ARG A 73 7.05 11.66 -4.58
C ARG A 73 8.04 11.21 -3.52
N VAL A 74 8.44 12.12 -2.65
CA VAL A 74 9.29 11.85 -1.50
C VAL A 74 8.80 12.64 -0.32
N ALA A 75 9.01 12.13 0.89
CA ALA A 75 8.57 12.76 2.12
C ALA A 75 9.57 12.55 3.26
N ILE A 76 9.64 13.55 4.14
CA ILE A 76 10.31 13.49 5.43
C ILE A 76 9.25 13.77 6.48
N ASN A 77 9.12 12.85 7.43
CA ASN A 77 7.98 12.76 8.31
C ASN A 77 8.42 12.69 9.77
N GLU A 78 7.58 13.19 10.65
CA GLU A 78 7.59 12.80 12.06
C GLU A 78 6.91 11.43 12.21
N ALA A 79 7.57 10.53 12.94
CA ALA A 79 6.95 9.30 13.40
C ALA A 79 5.98 9.60 14.56
N LEU A 80 4.88 8.86 14.65
CA LEU A 80 4.02 8.86 15.83
C LEU A 80 4.71 8.22 17.04
N THR A 81 4.37 8.68 18.24
CA THR A 81 4.77 8.05 19.50
C THR A 81 3.73 7.04 19.98
N ASN A 82 2.45 7.22 19.63
CA ASN A 82 1.32 6.40 20.05
C ASN A 82 0.82 5.50 18.91
N GLY A 83 1.73 4.72 18.33
CA GLY A 83 1.42 3.74 17.29
C GLY A 83 0.69 2.51 17.82
N LEU A 84 0.37 1.57 16.91
CA LEU A 84 -0.31 0.31 17.25
C LEU A 84 0.48 -0.58 18.22
N ASP A 85 1.82 -0.46 18.22
CA ASP A 85 2.71 -1.27 19.06
C ASP A 85 3.25 -0.51 20.29
N VAL A 86 2.62 0.61 20.67
CA VAL A 86 3.09 1.47 21.77
C VAL A 86 3.22 0.77 23.13
N ASN A 87 2.49 -0.33 23.35
CA ASN A 87 2.58 -1.13 24.58
C ASN A 87 3.39 -2.42 24.40
N GLY A 88 4.03 -2.61 23.24
CA GLY A 88 4.95 -3.70 23.02
C GLY A 88 6.10 -3.63 24.03
N ILE A 89 6.48 -4.78 24.57
CA ILE A 89 7.62 -4.90 25.49
C ILE A 89 8.73 -5.57 24.70
N PRO A 90 9.81 -4.86 24.32
CA PRO A 90 10.91 -5.47 23.59
C PRO A 90 11.59 -6.55 24.42
N ALA A 91 12.10 -7.57 23.76
CA ALA A 91 12.88 -8.63 24.38
C ALA A 91 14.13 -8.94 23.55
N VAL A 92 14.97 -9.83 24.07
CA VAL A 92 16.13 -10.35 23.32
C VAL A 92 15.60 -11.13 22.12
N ASP A 93 16.13 -10.83 20.94
CA ASP A 93 15.72 -11.40 19.65
C ASP A 93 14.22 -11.20 19.28
N ASP A 94 13.54 -10.21 19.88
CA ASP A 94 12.14 -9.90 19.59
C ASP A 94 11.92 -8.37 19.64
N ALA A 95 11.86 -7.77 18.46
CA ALA A 95 11.74 -6.34 18.31
C ALA A 95 10.29 -5.85 18.44
N THR A 96 10.13 -4.62 18.91
CA THR A 96 8.86 -3.86 18.94
C THR A 96 9.00 -2.53 18.20
N TYR A 97 7.94 -2.05 17.55
CA TYR A 97 7.93 -0.79 16.80
C TYR A 97 7.54 0.38 17.71
N ASN A 98 8.43 0.72 18.64
CA ASN A 98 8.24 1.78 19.64
C ASN A 98 9.51 2.62 19.84
N GLY A 99 10.43 2.63 18.87
CA GLY A 99 11.71 3.32 19.01
C GLY A 99 11.60 4.82 19.31
N ARG A 100 10.60 5.51 18.75
CA ARG A 100 10.35 6.92 19.10
C ARG A 100 10.02 7.12 20.59
N GLU A 101 9.30 6.17 21.18
CA GLU A 101 8.86 6.24 22.58
C GLU A 101 10.01 5.89 23.52
N ILE A 102 10.75 4.82 23.24
CA ILE A 102 11.86 4.33 24.07
C ILE A 102 13.14 5.15 23.91
N LEU A 103 13.58 5.38 22.67
CA LEU A 103 14.86 6.05 22.37
C LEU A 103 14.71 7.57 22.20
N GLY A 104 13.47 8.03 22.03
CA GLY A 104 13.12 9.44 21.91
C GLY A 104 13.22 10.00 20.48
N SER A 105 12.57 11.15 20.29
CA SER A 105 12.45 11.81 18.98
C SER A 105 13.76 12.27 18.34
N LYS A 106 14.87 12.30 19.09
CA LYS A 106 16.19 12.66 18.55
C LYS A 106 16.71 11.55 17.62
N ASP A 107 16.58 10.30 18.06
CA ASP A 107 17.23 9.15 17.41
C ASP A 107 16.25 8.33 16.56
N ALA A 108 14.95 8.36 16.91
CA ALA A 108 13.88 7.62 16.24
C ALA A 108 12.68 8.52 15.88
N GLY A 109 12.92 9.81 15.66
CA GLY A 109 11.82 10.76 15.43
C GLY A 109 11.38 10.89 13.98
N LYS A 110 12.25 10.54 13.03
CA LYS A 110 12.08 10.86 11.61
C LYS A 110 11.97 9.60 10.79
N ASN A 111 11.03 9.58 9.85
CA ASN A 111 11.01 8.59 8.78
C ASN A 111 11.01 9.26 7.41
N TYR A 112 11.46 8.50 6.42
CA TYR A 112 11.69 8.92 5.05
C TYR A 112 10.95 7.98 4.12
N ALA A 113 10.21 8.51 3.16
CA ALA A 113 9.46 7.69 2.20
C ALA A 113 9.64 8.24 0.79
N GLY A 114 9.63 7.35 -0.21
CA GLY A 114 9.67 7.77 -1.60
C GLY A 114 9.08 6.74 -2.54
N TYR A 115 8.39 7.20 -3.59
CA TYR A 115 7.86 6.39 -4.69
C TYR A 115 8.21 7.05 -6.01
N PHE A 116 8.69 6.25 -6.96
CA PHE A 116 9.04 6.67 -8.31
C PHE A 116 8.37 5.73 -9.29
N ASP A 117 7.68 6.26 -10.28
CA ASP A 117 7.04 5.44 -11.29
C ASP A 117 7.19 6.00 -12.70
N TYR A 118 7.55 5.12 -13.63
CA TYR A 118 7.73 5.46 -15.04
C TYR A 118 6.49 5.06 -15.83
N HIS A 119 5.89 6.01 -16.53
CA HIS A 119 4.67 5.81 -17.31
C HIS A 119 5.00 5.55 -18.79
N PHE A 120 4.85 4.31 -19.25
CA PHE A 120 5.10 3.92 -20.64
C PHE A 120 4.00 4.37 -21.61
N LEU A 121 2.76 4.45 -21.13
CA LEU A 121 1.58 4.80 -21.93
C LEU A 121 0.99 6.14 -21.43
N ASP A 122 -0.32 6.23 -21.17
CA ASP A 122 -0.95 7.43 -20.64
C ASP A 122 -0.36 7.81 -19.28
N GLN A 123 -0.09 9.11 -19.10
CA GLN A 123 0.40 9.59 -17.82
C GLN A 123 -0.74 9.74 -16.81
N GLU A 124 -0.55 9.15 -15.63
CA GLU A 124 -1.46 9.36 -14.50
C GLU A 124 -1.25 10.72 -13.83
N SER A 125 -2.32 11.26 -13.24
CA SER A 125 -2.26 12.51 -12.49
C SER A 125 -1.45 12.34 -11.21
N ASN A 126 -0.68 13.37 -10.85
CA ASN A 126 -0.01 13.49 -9.56
C ASN A 126 -0.61 14.61 -8.70
N PHE A 127 -1.83 15.08 -9.03
CA PHE A 127 -2.46 16.17 -8.28
C PHE A 127 -2.81 15.72 -6.86
N LEU A 128 -3.50 14.58 -6.74
CA LEU A 128 -3.80 13.92 -5.48
C LEU A 128 -2.79 12.80 -5.20
N PRO A 129 -2.60 12.43 -3.92
CA PRO A 129 -1.68 11.35 -3.54
C PRO A 129 -2.16 9.95 -3.97
N TYR A 130 -3.36 9.83 -4.53
CA TYR A 130 -3.95 8.52 -4.80
C TYR A 130 -3.63 7.99 -6.21
N LYS A 131 -3.42 6.68 -6.31
CA LYS A 131 -3.27 5.90 -7.54
C LYS A 131 -4.56 5.13 -7.81
N VAL A 132 -5.02 5.13 -9.06
CA VAL A 132 -6.30 4.53 -9.45
C VAL A 132 -6.18 3.00 -9.50
N GLY A 133 -7.11 2.26 -8.91
CA GLY A 133 -7.07 0.79 -8.94
C GLY A 133 -7.51 0.17 -10.28
N SER A 134 -8.39 0.84 -11.01
CA SER A 134 -8.93 0.40 -12.31
C SER A 134 -9.49 1.61 -13.05
N TYR A 135 -9.16 1.78 -14.33
CA TYR A 135 -9.74 2.81 -15.20
C TYR A 135 -10.94 2.29 -16.01
N LEU A 136 -11.29 1.01 -15.88
CA LEU A 136 -12.36 0.36 -16.63
C LEU A 136 -12.24 0.54 -18.15
N GLY A 137 -10.99 0.62 -18.65
CA GLY A 137 -10.67 0.86 -20.07
C GLY A 137 -10.81 2.31 -20.53
N GLY A 138 -11.01 3.26 -19.61
CA GLY A 138 -11.08 4.70 -19.96
C GLY A 138 -9.72 5.34 -20.27
N LYS A 139 -8.62 4.60 -20.06
CA LYS A 139 -7.24 5.00 -20.35
C LYS A 139 -6.43 3.78 -20.76
N GLU A 140 -5.26 4.02 -21.35
CA GLU A 140 -4.26 3.01 -21.58
C GLU A 140 -3.03 3.32 -20.72
N VAL A 141 -2.88 2.64 -19.58
CA VAL A 141 -1.83 2.92 -18.59
C VAL A 141 -0.94 1.69 -18.46
N PHE A 142 0.37 1.90 -18.56
CA PHE A 142 1.37 0.90 -18.16
C PHE A 142 2.47 1.60 -17.38
N ASN A 143 2.60 1.25 -16.10
CA ASN A 143 3.55 1.85 -15.19
C ASN A 143 4.40 0.79 -14.52
N ILE A 144 5.70 1.08 -14.34
CA ILE A 144 6.58 0.35 -13.43
C ILE A 144 7.02 1.31 -12.33
N GLY A 145 6.84 0.90 -11.08
CA GLY A 145 7.13 1.68 -9.90
C GLY A 145 8.17 1.02 -9.00
N ALA A 146 8.88 1.85 -8.23
CA ALA A 146 9.74 1.43 -7.14
C ALA A 146 9.65 2.45 -6.00
N GLY A 147 9.68 1.98 -4.77
CA GLY A 147 9.59 2.85 -3.62
C GLY A 147 10.18 2.27 -2.35
N PHE A 148 10.26 3.12 -1.34
CA PHE A 148 10.85 2.80 -0.06
C PHE A 148 10.16 3.53 1.09
N PHE A 149 10.37 2.98 2.28
CA PHE A 149 10.16 3.63 3.57
C PHE A 149 11.34 3.26 4.48
N TYR A 150 11.89 4.25 5.18
CA TYR A 150 13.02 4.06 6.07
C TYR A 150 12.81 4.86 7.36
N HIS A 151 12.95 4.20 8.50
CA HIS A 151 12.81 4.81 9.83
C HIS A 151 13.99 4.37 10.69
N PRO A 152 15.02 5.23 10.83
CA PRO A 152 16.15 4.97 11.72
C PRO A 152 15.70 4.68 13.14
N ASN A 153 16.22 3.61 13.73
CA ASN A 153 15.84 3.14 15.07
C ASN A 153 14.31 3.08 15.29
N GLY A 154 13.54 2.76 14.25
CA GLY A 154 12.08 2.73 14.32
C GLY A 154 11.56 1.63 15.23
N SER A 155 12.32 0.54 15.32
CA SER A 155 12.08 -0.58 16.21
C SER A 155 13.15 -0.69 17.28
N VAL A 156 12.87 -1.45 18.33
CA VAL A 156 13.75 -1.68 19.47
C VAL A 156 13.67 -3.13 19.91
N SER A 157 14.80 -3.73 20.22
CA SER A 157 14.94 -5.00 20.94
C SER A 157 15.81 -4.82 22.18
N LEU A 158 16.05 -5.89 22.93
CA LEU A 158 17.03 -5.90 24.01
C LEU A 158 18.29 -6.67 23.58
N ASP A 159 19.46 -6.20 24.01
CA ASP A 159 20.69 -6.99 23.91
C ASP A 159 20.80 -8.03 25.07
N ASP A 160 21.85 -8.86 25.05
CA ASP A 160 22.11 -9.86 26.10
C ASP A 160 22.27 -9.27 27.51
N ASN A 161 22.51 -7.96 27.64
CA ASN A 161 22.63 -7.25 28.90
C ASN A 161 21.30 -6.62 29.36
N ASN A 162 20.23 -6.76 28.56
CA ASN A 162 18.95 -6.07 28.71
C ASN A 162 19.00 -4.55 28.49
N ASP A 163 19.97 -4.07 27.72
CA ASP A 163 20.01 -2.69 27.25
C ASP A 163 19.19 -2.57 25.95
N PHE A 164 18.51 -1.43 25.78
CA PHE A 164 17.74 -1.16 24.57
C PHE A 164 18.65 -1.01 23.35
N GLN A 165 18.36 -1.78 22.31
CA GLN A 165 19.03 -1.71 21.01
C GLN A 165 18.05 -1.22 19.94
N GLY A 166 18.36 -0.09 19.32
CA GLY A 166 17.59 0.43 18.20
C GLY A 166 17.85 -0.37 16.92
N GLU A 167 16.79 -0.62 16.16
CA GLU A 167 16.82 -1.30 14.87
C GLU A 167 16.14 -0.43 13.81
N ASP A 168 16.81 -0.31 12.67
CA ASP A 168 16.26 0.43 11.54
C ASP A 168 15.12 -0.34 10.90
N VAL A 169 14.04 0.36 10.60
CA VAL A 169 12.96 -0.19 9.77
C VAL A 169 13.24 0.20 8.33
N ALA A 170 13.42 -0.77 7.44
CA ALA A 170 13.69 -0.55 6.03
C ALA A 170 12.74 -1.38 5.17
N ILE A 171 11.94 -0.70 4.35
CA ILE A 171 10.91 -1.34 3.53
C ILE A 171 11.10 -0.87 2.10
N PHE A 172 11.09 -1.79 1.14
CA PHE A 172 11.17 -1.46 -0.27
C PHE A 172 10.19 -2.28 -1.08
N ALA A 173 9.74 -1.71 -2.21
CA ALA A 173 8.92 -2.44 -3.15
C ALA A 173 9.23 -2.06 -4.60
N VAL A 174 8.91 -3.00 -5.48
CA VAL A 174 8.76 -2.78 -6.91
C VAL A 174 7.37 -3.23 -7.34
N ASP A 175 6.77 -2.52 -8.28
CA ASP A 175 5.45 -2.84 -8.78
C ASP A 175 5.28 -2.57 -10.28
N ALA A 176 4.28 -3.20 -10.87
CA ALA A 176 3.85 -2.96 -12.23
C ALA A 176 2.32 -2.88 -12.26
N PHE A 177 1.79 -1.90 -12.98
CA PHE A 177 0.36 -1.68 -13.17
C PHE A 177 0.02 -1.53 -14.65
N TYR A 178 -1.00 -2.24 -15.10
CA TYR A 178 -1.51 -2.17 -16.46
C TYR A 178 -3.04 -2.04 -16.45
N ASP A 179 -3.59 -1.06 -17.16
CA ASP A 179 -5.02 -0.95 -17.44
C ASP A 179 -5.22 -0.49 -18.87
N ALA A 180 -6.03 -1.19 -19.65
CA ALA A 180 -6.26 -0.85 -21.04
C ALA A 180 -7.62 -1.35 -21.54
N PRO A 181 -8.26 -0.64 -22.49
CA PRO A 181 -9.40 -1.18 -23.22
C PRO A 181 -8.99 -2.40 -24.06
N VAL A 182 -9.92 -3.32 -24.28
CA VAL A 182 -9.72 -4.53 -25.09
C VAL A 182 -10.84 -4.63 -26.12
N GLY A 183 -10.49 -4.45 -27.40
CA GLY A 183 -11.47 -4.41 -28.49
C GLY A 183 -12.47 -3.25 -28.37
N ASP A 184 -13.57 -3.33 -29.13
CA ASP A 184 -14.46 -2.18 -29.35
C ASP A 184 -15.76 -2.21 -28.53
N LYS A 185 -15.95 -3.24 -27.70
CA LYS A 185 -17.20 -3.51 -26.96
C LYS A 185 -17.09 -3.18 -25.47
N GLY A 186 -16.32 -2.14 -25.13
CA GLY A 186 -16.19 -1.65 -23.76
C GLY A 186 -15.52 -2.61 -22.77
N ALA A 187 -14.89 -3.68 -23.26
CA ALA A 187 -14.07 -4.57 -22.44
C ALA A 187 -12.74 -3.91 -22.08
N ALA A 188 -12.13 -4.37 -21.00
CA ALA A 188 -10.90 -3.81 -20.47
C ALA A 188 -10.20 -4.83 -19.59
N ILE A 189 -8.87 -4.76 -19.56
CA ILE A 189 -8.04 -5.52 -18.63
C ILE A 189 -7.45 -4.56 -17.60
N THR A 190 -7.40 -5.01 -16.35
CA THR A 190 -6.67 -4.35 -15.26
C THR A 190 -5.79 -5.40 -14.60
N ALA A 191 -4.50 -5.13 -14.46
CA ALA A 191 -3.55 -6.04 -13.84
C ALA A 191 -2.54 -5.27 -12.97
N TYR A 192 -2.18 -5.85 -11.83
CA TYR A 192 -1.19 -5.30 -10.93
C TYR A 192 -0.37 -6.43 -10.31
N ALA A 193 0.93 -6.19 -10.12
CA ALA A 193 1.79 -7.06 -9.33
C ALA A 193 2.79 -6.21 -8.54
N THR A 194 3.17 -6.68 -7.35
CA THR A 194 4.20 -6.07 -6.52
C THR A 194 4.97 -7.10 -5.74
N TYR A 195 6.27 -6.87 -5.63
CA TYR A 195 7.13 -7.46 -4.63
C TYR A 195 7.46 -6.39 -3.59
N GLN A 196 7.30 -6.72 -2.32
CA GLN A 196 7.62 -5.83 -1.20
C GLN A 196 8.39 -6.62 -0.14
N ASN A 197 9.54 -6.10 0.26
CA ASN A 197 10.31 -6.60 1.39
C ASN A 197 10.12 -5.63 2.56
N ASN A 198 9.83 -6.18 3.73
CA ASN A 198 9.66 -5.42 4.95
C ASN A 198 10.69 -5.88 5.97
N ASP A 199 11.59 -4.99 6.37
CA ASP A 199 12.41 -5.18 7.55
C ASP A 199 11.89 -4.23 8.64
N TYR A 200 11.27 -4.80 9.68
CA TYR A 200 10.86 -4.07 10.87
C TYR A 200 11.79 -4.33 12.06
N GLY A 201 12.92 -5.00 11.86
CA GLY A 201 13.77 -5.51 12.93
C GLY A 201 13.52 -6.98 13.26
N THR A 202 14.35 -7.47 14.16
CA THR A 202 14.56 -8.88 14.49
C THR A 202 13.27 -9.54 14.95
N ASN A 203 12.84 -10.57 14.22
CA ASN A 203 11.62 -11.38 14.46
C ASN A 203 10.33 -10.58 14.67
N PHE A 204 10.28 -9.32 14.22
CA PHE A 204 9.15 -8.46 14.47
C PHE A 204 7.86 -9.03 13.86
N THR A 205 6.83 -9.18 14.68
CA THR A 205 5.45 -9.42 14.23
C THR A 205 4.46 -8.63 15.06
N LEU A 206 3.48 -8.01 14.40
CA LEU A 206 2.32 -7.42 15.04
C LEU A 206 1.06 -7.94 14.35
N GLY A 207 0.44 -8.95 14.99
CA GLY A 207 -0.65 -9.71 14.40
C GLY A 207 -0.20 -10.49 13.15
N GLN A 208 -1.05 -10.55 12.12
CA GLN A 208 -0.76 -11.22 10.84
C GLN A 208 -0.62 -10.21 9.68
N THR A 209 -0.21 -8.99 10.02
CA THR A 209 -0.28 -7.83 9.12
C THR A 209 1.05 -7.14 8.95
N TYR A 210 1.76 -6.91 10.06
CA TYR A 210 3.10 -6.34 10.03
C TYR A 210 4.04 -7.44 10.49
N GLU A 211 4.86 -7.93 9.56
CA GLU A 211 5.86 -8.94 9.85
C GLU A 211 7.12 -8.62 9.05
N THR A 212 8.27 -8.84 9.67
CA THR A 212 9.56 -8.86 8.95
C THR A 212 9.58 -10.04 7.97
N GLY A 213 10.01 -9.79 6.73
CA GLY A 213 10.06 -10.77 5.65
C GLY A 213 9.75 -10.17 4.28
N SER A 214 9.09 -10.93 3.40
CA SER A 214 8.76 -10.46 2.05
C SER A 214 7.41 -10.94 1.54
N MET A 215 6.85 -10.19 0.59
CA MET A 215 5.54 -10.42 0.00
C MET A 215 5.60 -10.30 -1.53
N LEU A 216 5.00 -11.27 -2.21
CA LEU A 216 4.56 -11.14 -3.60
C LEU A 216 3.03 -11.06 -3.62
N TYR A 217 2.50 -10.00 -4.21
CA TYR A 217 1.07 -9.83 -4.41
C TYR A 217 0.75 -9.48 -5.85
N GLY A 218 -0.36 -9.98 -6.37
CA GLY A 218 -0.89 -9.54 -7.66
C GLY A 218 -2.39 -9.75 -7.79
N HIS A 219 -2.99 -8.99 -8.70
CA HIS A 219 -4.37 -9.18 -9.12
C HIS A 219 -4.55 -8.92 -10.61
N VAL A 220 -5.58 -9.53 -11.17
CA VAL A 220 -6.01 -9.31 -12.55
C VAL A 220 -7.53 -9.33 -12.61
N GLY A 221 -8.09 -8.45 -13.42
CA GLY A 221 -9.52 -8.40 -13.68
C GLY A 221 -9.80 -8.05 -15.12
N TYR A 222 -10.96 -8.48 -15.59
CA TYR A 222 -11.36 -8.30 -16.98
C TYR A 222 -12.80 -7.85 -17.06
N VAL A 223 -13.05 -6.66 -17.61
CA VAL A 223 -14.40 -6.19 -17.90
C VAL A 223 -14.92 -6.98 -19.10
N LEU A 224 -16.06 -7.63 -18.94
CA LEU A 224 -16.69 -8.39 -20.01
C LEU A 224 -17.19 -7.46 -21.13
N PRO A 225 -17.01 -7.84 -22.41
CA PRO A 225 -17.59 -7.12 -23.53
C PRO A 225 -19.10 -6.95 -23.38
N SER A 226 -19.60 -5.73 -23.58
CA SER A 226 -21.02 -5.42 -23.44
C SER A 226 -21.38 -4.23 -24.34
N GLU A 227 -22.54 -4.31 -25.00
CA GLU A 227 -23.13 -3.18 -25.71
C GLU A 227 -23.76 -2.16 -24.74
N ASN A 228 -24.04 -2.57 -23.49
CA ASN A 228 -24.55 -1.68 -22.45
C ASN A 228 -23.38 -1.02 -21.72
N THR A 229 -23.14 0.26 -22.00
CA THR A 229 -22.05 1.04 -21.41
C THR A 229 -22.25 1.38 -19.94
N ASN A 230 -23.49 1.32 -19.45
CA ASN A 230 -23.82 1.68 -18.06
C ASN A 230 -23.65 0.51 -17.09
N LEU A 231 -23.73 -0.72 -17.60
CA LEU A 231 -23.59 -1.95 -16.82
C LEU A 231 -22.29 -2.67 -17.20
N LYS A 232 -21.31 -2.68 -16.31
CA LYS A 232 -20.06 -3.42 -16.50
C LYS A 232 -19.95 -4.54 -15.48
N ILE A 233 -19.57 -5.73 -15.95
CA ILE A 233 -19.25 -6.89 -15.10
C ILE A 233 -17.75 -7.12 -15.21
N GLN A 234 -17.05 -7.14 -14.09
CA GLN A 234 -15.60 -7.34 -14.03
C GLN A 234 -15.24 -8.43 -13.02
N PRO A 235 -15.20 -9.71 -13.43
CA PRO A 235 -14.54 -10.74 -12.65
C PRO A 235 -13.06 -10.41 -12.42
N TYR A 236 -12.53 -10.84 -11.28
CA TYR A 236 -11.12 -10.70 -10.94
C TYR A 236 -10.61 -11.85 -10.07
N LEU A 237 -9.29 -11.97 -10.04
CA LEU A 237 -8.53 -12.87 -9.19
C LEU A 237 -7.43 -12.08 -8.48
N SER A 238 -7.14 -12.41 -7.22
CA SER A 238 -5.99 -11.90 -6.48
C SER A 238 -5.23 -13.02 -5.79
N LEU A 239 -3.91 -12.84 -5.64
CA LEU A 239 -2.99 -13.78 -5.01
C LEU A 239 -1.99 -13.00 -4.16
N SER A 240 -1.69 -13.51 -2.97
CA SER A 240 -0.67 -13.01 -2.04
C SER A 240 0.10 -14.20 -1.49
N SER A 241 1.42 -14.11 -1.49
CA SER A 241 2.33 -15.05 -0.85
C SER A 241 3.35 -14.28 -0.03
N ARG A 242 3.51 -14.65 1.23
CA ARG A 242 4.37 -13.96 2.19
C ARG A 242 5.28 -14.96 2.88
N SER A 243 6.57 -14.66 2.89
CA SER A 243 7.56 -15.30 3.75
C SER A 243 7.76 -14.39 4.95
N ILE A 244 7.75 -14.96 6.15
CA ILE A 244 7.74 -14.25 7.42
C ILE A 244 8.87 -14.84 8.26
N ASP A 245 9.76 -14.00 8.77
CA ASP A 245 10.99 -14.46 9.42
C ASP A 245 10.70 -15.13 10.78
N ALA A 246 9.67 -14.67 11.49
CA ALA A 246 9.28 -15.18 12.80
C ALA A 246 8.57 -16.55 12.78
N ILE A 247 8.28 -17.11 11.60
CA ILE A 247 7.64 -18.44 11.47
C ILE A 247 8.31 -19.29 10.39
N ASP A 248 8.38 -20.60 10.58
CA ASP A 248 9.02 -21.54 9.64
C ASP A 248 8.18 -21.87 8.39
N ASP A 249 7.08 -21.14 8.13
CA ASP A 249 6.16 -21.42 7.03
C ASP A 249 5.59 -20.11 6.45
N ASN A 250 5.04 -20.17 5.24
CA ASN A 250 4.53 -19.01 4.53
C ASN A 250 3.08 -18.69 4.90
N ALA A 251 2.68 -17.44 4.66
CA ALA A 251 1.29 -17.04 4.64
C ALA A 251 0.82 -16.79 3.21
N THR A 252 -0.32 -17.37 2.82
CA THR A 252 -0.89 -17.21 1.48
C THR A 252 -2.33 -16.77 1.55
N ARG A 253 -2.75 -15.96 0.58
CA ARG A 253 -4.14 -15.56 0.38
C ARG A 253 -4.48 -15.56 -1.09
N TYR A 254 -5.61 -16.16 -1.45
CA TYR A 254 -6.19 -15.96 -2.78
C TYR A 254 -7.62 -15.44 -2.67
N GLY A 255 -8.03 -14.69 -3.68
CA GLY A 255 -9.38 -14.15 -3.80
C GLY A 255 -9.93 -14.35 -5.21
N ILE A 256 -11.18 -14.78 -5.30
CA ILE A 256 -11.94 -14.87 -6.55
C ILE A 256 -13.18 -14.02 -6.34
N GLY A 257 -13.36 -13.01 -7.18
CA GLY A 257 -14.46 -12.09 -7.02
C GLY A 257 -14.92 -11.47 -8.32
N GLY A 258 -15.89 -10.58 -8.19
CA GLY A 258 -16.38 -9.81 -9.32
C GLY A 258 -17.04 -8.52 -8.87
N ASN A 259 -16.98 -7.53 -9.76
CA ASN A 259 -17.65 -6.25 -9.61
C ASN A 259 -18.79 -6.14 -10.62
N LEU A 260 -19.94 -5.68 -10.15
CA LEU A 260 -21.03 -5.18 -10.97
C LEU A 260 -21.07 -3.65 -10.81
N TYR A 261 -20.64 -2.95 -11.85
CA TYR A 261 -20.72 -1.50 -11.92
C TYR A 261 -22.07 -1.11 -12.55
N LEU A 262 -22.86 -0.35 -11.80
CA LEU A 262 -24.17 0.17 -12.23
C LEU A 262 -24.05 1.59 -12.79
N SER A 263 -22.99 2.32 -12.40
CA SER A 263 -22.67 3.66 -12.87
C SER A 263 -21.18 3.94 -12.67
N GLY A 264 -20.33 3.24 -13.44
CA GLY A 264 -18.87 3.29 -13.28
C GLY A 264 -18.46 3.13 -11.81
N HIS A 265 -17.49 3.91 -11.36
CA HIS A 265 -17.03 3.90 -9.96
C HIS A 265 -17.95 4.63 -8.97
N ASN A 266 -19.08 5.18 -9.39
CA ASN A 266 -20.02 5.84 -8.48
C ASN A 266 -20.98 4.84 -7.81
N SER A 267 -21.27 3.73 -8.47
CA SER A 267 -22.16 2.69 -7.94
C SER A 267 -21.66 1.31 -8.33
N LYS A 268 -21.19 0.55 -7.33
CA LYS A 268 -20.57 -0.77 -7.51
C LYS A 268 -21.10 -1.76 -6.47
N ILE A 269 -21.40 -2.98 -6.91
CA ILE A 269 -21.61 -4.14 -6.03
C ILE A 269 -20.44 -5.09 -6.26
N SER A 270 -19.80 -5.54 -5.18
CA SER A 270 -18.65 -6.43 -5.22
C SER A 270 -18.91 -7.67 -4.39
N LEU A 271 -18.63 -8.84 -4.94
CA LEU A 271 -18.67 -10.13 -4.24
C LEU A 271 -17.30 -10.79 -4.35
N GLU A 272 -16.72 -11.21 -3.23
CA GLU A 272 -15.43 -11.90 -3.20
C GLU A 272 -15.53 -13.12 -2.27
N TYR A 273 -15.07 -14.28 -2.75
CA TYR A 273 -14.61 -15.36 -1.88
C TYR A 273 -13.10 -15.24 -1.74
N SER A 274 -12.61 -15.25 -0.51
CA SER A 274 -11.19 -15.30 -0.21
C SER A 274 -10.85 -16.46 0.72
N ASN A 275 -9.63 -16.95 0.59
CA ASN A 275 -9.09 -18.00 1.44
C ASN A 275 -7.69 -17.59 1.87
N GLN A 276 -7.43 -17.63 3.18
CA GLN A 276 -6.15 -17.27 3.76
C GLN A 276 -5.62 -18.43 4.60
N LYS A 277 -4.36 -18.81 4.38
CA LYS A 277 -3.60 -19.73 5.22
C LYS A 277 -2.41 -19.00 5.82
N TYR A 278 -2.20 -19.14 7.12
CA TYR A 278 -1.13 -18.47 7.86
C TYR A 278 -0.25 -19.50 8.56
N GLY A 279 0.90 -19.80 7.97
CA GLY A 279 1.78 -20.88 8.41
C GLY A 279 1.01 -22.20 8.63
N ASN A 280 1.22 -22.79 9.82
CA ASN A 280 0.60 -24.06 10.22
C ASN A 280 -0.88 -23.94 10.65
N LEU A 281 -1.49 -22.76 10.63
CA LEU A 281 -2.90 -22.60 10.97
C LEU A 281 -3.81 -23.13 9.85
N ASP A 282 -5.02 -23.51 10.25
CA ASP A 282 -6.07 -23.89 9.30
C ASP A 282 -6.44 -22.71 8.39
N ALA A 283 -6.74 -23.04 7.13
CA ALA A 283 -7.14 -22.04 6.16
C ALA A 283 -8.53 -21.48 6.49
N VAL A 284 -8.67 -20.16 6.51
CA VAL A 284 -9.93 -19.46 6.75
C VAL A 284 -10.50 -18.97 5.43
N GLY A 285 -11.68 -19.48 5.09
CA GLY A 285 -12.48 -18.99 3.96
C GLY A 285 -13.44 -17.88 4.37
N THR A 286 -13.60 -16.84 3.58
CA THR A 286 -14.52 -15.73 3.84
C THR A 286 -15.22 -15.32 2.55
N LEU A 287 -16.55 -15.23 2.60
CA LEU A 287 -17.38 -14.67 1.53
C LEU A 287 -17.82 -13.27 1.96
N THR A 288 -17.58 -12.26 1.12
CA THR A 288 -17.93 -10.87 1.44
C THR A 288 -18.68 -10.23 0.27
N LEU A 289 -19.80 -9.59 0.59
CA LEU A 289 -20.58 -8.75 -0.31
C LEU A 289 -20.45 -7.30 0.15
N GLN A 290 -20.12 -6.39 -0.76
CA GLN A 290 -20.04 -4.96 -0.50
C GLN A 290 -20.86 -4.21 -1.55
N ALA A 291 -21.60 -3.19 -1.11
CA ALA A 291 -22.23 -2.22 -1.97
C ALA A 291 -21.62 -0.85 -1.69
N MET A 292 -21.22 -0.16 -2.77
CA MET A 292 -20.58 1.15 -2.74
C MET A 292 -21.42 2.10 -3.57
N ILE A 293 -21.90 3.18 -2.95
CA ILE A 293 -22.70 4.23 -3.60
C ILE A 293 -22.11 5.58 -3.19
N TYR A 294 -21.65 6.34 -4.17
CA TYR A 294 -21.19 7.71 -4.03
C TYR A 294 -22.13 8.64 -4.79
N LEU A 295 -22.41 9.80 -4.19
CA LEU A 295 -23.24 10.86 -4.76
C LEU A 295 -22.40 11.84 -5.58
#